data_AF-A0A538CTL0-F1
#
_entry.id   AF-A0A538CTL0-F1
#
_cell.length_a   1.000
_cell.length_b   1.000
_cell.length_c   1.000
_cell.angle_alpha   90.00
_cell.angle_beta   90.00
_cell.angle_gamma   90.00
#
_symmetry.space_group_name_H-M   'P 1'
#
loop_
_entity.id
_entity.type
_entity.pdbx_description
1 polymer ?
#
loop_
_entity_poly.entity_id
_entity_poly.type
_entity_poly.pdbx_seq_one_letter_code
_entity_poly.pdbx_strand_id
1 'polypeptide(L)'
;MFTGGNAQDPSRPVSRWLLVNPRSGDGSGIDELCAAAAARGIDTHVLRPGEDAATLAREAHADVLGASGGDGTMAAVAGAALERGLPFVCIPFGTRNHFARDLGLDRSEPEAALDAFDGAERRIDVGRANGRLFLNNVSIGAYAVLVHHGWRRVLDAVRLRQRLTVDDETIHTRVLLVANNAYSFSGARKQLDEGRLHVYTPGGEIRVAERVDVGARTERIGVAIDGERAELATPAHFEIEPRALRLLLPSGPGA
;
A
#
# COMPACT_ATOMS: atom_id res chain seq x y z
N MET A 1 31.85 -11.07 -13.68
CA MET A 1 31.19 -10.18 -14.66
C MET A 1 29.89 -10.85 -15.06
N PHE A 2 28.77 -10.43 -14.48
CA PHE A 2 27.43 -10.88 -14.89
C PHE A 2 26.71 -9.66 -15.45
N THR A 3 26.73 -9.52 -16.77
CA THR A 3 25.93 -8.54 -17.50
C THR A 3 24.97 -9.35 -18.38
N GLY A 4 23.80 -9.62 -17.84
CA GLY A 4 22.68 -10.23 -18.55
C GLY A 4 21.43 -9.42 -18.31
N GLY A 5 21.48 -8.12 -18.64
CA GLY A 5 20.28 -7.30 -18.72
C GLY A 5 19.42 -7.86 -19.84
N ASN A 6 18.29 -8.44 -19.48
CA ASN A 6 17.29 -8.94 -20.41
C ASN A 6 16.72 -7.73 -21.18
N ALA A 7 17.33 -7.39 -22.31
CA ALA A 7 16.78 -6.39 -23.22
C ALA A 7 15.47 -6.94 -23.76
N GLN A 8 14.35 -6.40 -23.29
CA GLN A 8 13.03 -6.76 -23.81
C GLN A 8 12.98 -6.46 -25.30
N ASP A 9 12.56 -7.44 -26.10
CA ASP A 9 12.26 -7.26 -27.52
C ASP A 9 11.15 -6.21 -27.68
N PRO A 10 11.43 -5.05 -28.29
CA PRO A 10 10.46 -3.95 -28.40
C PRO A 10 9.27 -4.29 -29.32
N SER A 11 9.30 -5.43 -30.02
CA SER A 11 8.22 -5.89 -30.90
C SER A 11 7.20 -6.81 -30.22
N ARG A 12 7.52 -7.36 -29.03
CA ARG A 12 6.58 -8.20 -28.28
C ARG A 12 5.51 -7.33 -27.63
N PRO A 13 4.20 -7.63 -27.79
CA PRO A 13 3.16 -6.92 -27.09
C PRO A 13 3.34 -7.04 -25.56
N VAL A 14 3.22 -5.91 -24.87
CA VAL A 14 3.27 -5.83 -23.41
C VAL A 14 2.09 -6.59 -22.83
N SER A 15 2.38 -7.59 -21.99
CA SER A 15 1.36 -8.36 -21.27
C SER A 15 0.93 -7.63 -20.00
N ARG A 16 -0.37 -7.44 -19.81
CA ARG A 16 -0.95 -6.63 -18.71
C ARG A 16 -1.87 -7.50 -17.89
N TRP A 17 -1.75 -7.44 -16.57
CA TRP A 17 -2.59 -8.23 -15.69
C TRP A 17 -3.14 -7.39 -14.54
N LEU A 18 -4.42 -7.58 -14.21
CA LEU A 18 -5.14 -6.85 -13.19
C LEU A 18 -5.84 -7.81 -12.21
N LEU A 19 -5.48 -7.74 -10.93
CA LEU A 19 -6.24 -8.39 -9.88
C LEU A 19 -7.46 -7.54 -9.49
N VAL A 20 -8.65 -8.13 -9.46
CA VAL A 20 -9.89 -7.46 -9.01
C VAL A 20 -10.38 -8.14 -7.73
N ASN A 21 -10.40 -7.42 -6.61
CA ASN A 21 -10.89 -7.94 -5.34
C ASN A 21 -12.34 -7.48 -5.06
N PRO A 22 -13.34 -8.38 -5.22
CA PRO A 22 -14.74 -8.03 -5.06
C PRO A 22 -15.12 -7.59 -3.64
N ARG A 23 -14.32 -7.97 -2.63
CA ARG A 23 -14.63 -7.70 -1.21
C ARG A 23 -14.30 -6.28 -0.77
N SER A 24 -13.63 -5.51 -1.62
CA SER A 24 -13.15 -4.17 -1.27
C SER A 24 -14.19 -3.07 -1.43
N GLY A 25 -15.33 -3.38 -2.07
CA GLY A 25 -16.47 -2.50 -2.29
C GLY A 25 -17.81 -3.21 -2.07
N ASP A 26 -18.89 -2.67 -2.63
CA ASP A 26 -20.22 -3.33 -2.60
C ASP A 26 -20.40 -4.39 -3.70
N GLY A 27 -19.37 -4.59 -4.53
CA GLY A 27 -19.34 -5.56 -5.61
C GLY A 27 -20.00 -5.09 -6.91
N SER A 28 -20.58 -3.89 -6.95
CA SER A 28 -21.12 -3.29 -8.17
C SER A 28 -20.01 -2.81 -9.10
N GLY A 29 -20.19 -2.92 -10.43
CA GLY A 29 -19.21 -2.42 -11.40
C GLY A 29 -18.07 -3.38 -11.75
N ILE A 30 -18.02 -4.59 -11.16
CA ILE A 30 -16.91 -5.53 -11.40
C ILE A 30 -16.93 -6.06 -12.82
N ASP A 31 -18.10 -6.45 -13.32
CA ASP A 31 -18.26 -7.00 -14.66
C ASP A 31 -17.96 -5.93 -15.71
N GLU A 32 -18.42 -4.70 -15.48
CA GLU A 32 -18.11 -3.53 -16.30
C GLU A 32 -16.61 -3.23 -16.32
N LEU A 33 -15.95 -3.23 -15.15
CA LEU A 33 -14.50 -3.03 -15.06
C LEU A 33 -13.73 -4.15 -15.79
N CYS A 34 -14.14 -5.40 -15.62
CA CYS A 34 -13.50 -6.53 -16.29
C CYS A 34 -13.69 -6.47 -17.81
N ALA A 35 -14.87 -6.09 -18.29
CA ALA A 35 -15.14 -5.89 -19.70
C ALA A 35 -14.31 -4.73 -20.28
N ALA A 36 -14.22 -3.61 -19.56
CA ALA A 36 -13.42 -2.45 -19.95
C ALA A 36 -11.90 -2.76 -19.98
N ALA A 37 -11.43 -3.60 -19.05
CA ALA A 37 -10.06 -4.09 -19.02
C ALA A 37 -9.77 -5.04 -20.20
N ALA A 38 -10.66 -5.99 -20.46
CA ALA A 38 -10.54 -6.91 -21.60
C ALA A 38 -10.51 -6.16 -22.93
N ALA A 39 -11.32 -5.11 -23.10
CA ALA A 39 -11.31 -4.25 -24.28
C ALA A 39 -9.97 -3.52 -24.50
N ARG A 40 -9.16 -3.37 -23.45
CA ARG A 40 -7.80 -2.79 -23.49
C ARG A 40 -6.69 -3.86 -23.53
N GLY A 41 -7.05 -5.13 -23.66
CA GLY A 41 -6.08 -6.24 -23.65
C GLY A 41 -5.40 -6.43 -22.29
N ILE A 42 -6.12 -6.17 -21.19
CA ILE A 42 -5.67 -6.41 -19.83
C ILE A 42 -6.34 -7.69 -19.33
N ASP A 43 -5.53 -8.68 -18.98
CA ASP A 43 -6.00 -9.94 -18.41
C ASP A 43 -6.45 -9.70 -16.96
N THR A 44 -7.69 -10.01 -16.63
CA THR A 44 -8.22 -9.83 -15.29
C THR A 44 -8.30 -11.15 -14.52
N HIS A 45 -8.01 -11.08 -13.22
CA HIS A 45 -8.29 -12.16 -12.29
C HIS A 45 -9.17 -11.65 -11.15
N VAL A 46 -10.40 -12.15 -11.05
CA VAL A 46 -11.30 -11.83 -9.93
C VAL A 46 -10.97 -12.71 -8.75
N LEU A 47 -10.53 -12.11 -7.64
CA LEU A 47 -10.04 -12.81 -6.45
C LEU A 47 -11.14 -13.64 -5.79
N ARG A 48 -10.92 -14.95 -5.70
CA ARG A 48 -11.86 -15.92 -5.10
C ARG A 48 -11.59 -16.14 -3.61
N PRO A 49 -12.58 -16.63 -2.84
CA PRO A 49 -12.36 -17.08 -1.47
C PRO A 49 -11.21 -18.08 -1.35
N GLY A 50 -10.29 -17.83 -0.43
CA GLY A 50 -9.12 -18.68 -0.18
C GLY A 50 -7.89 -18.41 -1.06
N GLU A 51 -8.02 -17.61 -2.12
CA GLU A 51 -6.87 -17.21 -2.94
C GLU A 51 -6.06 -16.10 -2.23
N ASP A 52 -4.74 -16.14 -2.42
CA ASP A 52 -3.80 -15.13 -1.93
C ASP A 52 -3.39 -14.19 -3.07
N ALA A 53 -3.71 -12.91 -2.91
CA ALA A 53 -3.45 -11.87 -3.91
C ALA A 53 -1.97 -11.75 -4.28
N ALA A 54 -1.07 -11.81 -3.29
CA ALA A 54 0.37 -11.68 -3.52
C ALA A 54 0.91 -12.87 -4.32
N THR A 55 0.43 -14.08 -4.02
CA THR A 55 0.83 -15.30 -4.74
C THR A 55 0.37 -15.30 -6.19
N LEU A 56 -0.89 -14.96 -6.44
CA LEU A 56 -1.41 -14.79 -7.80
C LEU A 56 -0.61 -13.75 -8.59
N ALA A 57 -0.29 -12.61 -7.98
CA ALA A 57 0.47 -11.55 -8.65
C ALA A 57 1.95 -11.94 -8.93
N ARG A 58 2.56 -12.75 -8.06
CA ARG A 58 3.91 -13.30 -8.29
C ARG A 58 3.93 -14.28 -9.45
N GLU A 59 2.89 -15.10 -9.57
CA GLU A 59 2.76 -16.15 -10.58
C GLU A 59 2.22 -15.63 -11.93
N ALA A 60 1.61 -14.43 -11.95
CA ALA A 60 1.05 -13.84 -13.16
C ALA A 60 2.13 -13.60 -14.24
N HIS A 61 1.93 -14.20 -15.40
CA HIS A 61 2.75 -13.97 -16.60
C HIS A 61 2.40 -12.62 -17.25
N ALA A 62 2.92 -11.55 -16.67
CA ALA A 62 2.66 -10.19 -17.10
C ALA A 62 3.93 -9.31 -17.05
N ASP A 63 3.95 -8.26 -17.84
CA ASP A 63 4.96 -7.19 -17.84
C ASP A 63 4.54 -5.99 -16.97
N VAL A 64 3.23 -5.83 -16.72
CA VAL A 64 2.65 -4.81 -15.85
C VAL A 64 1.59 -5.46 -14.95
N LEU A 65 1.64 -5.16 -13.65
CA LEU A 65 0.68 -5.66 -12.66
C LEU A 65 -0.21 -4.54 -12.16
N GLY A 66 -1.52 -4.78 -12.10
CA GLY A 66 -2.49 -3.86 -11.53
C GLY A 66 -3.27 -4.49 -10.38
N ALA A 67 -3.75 -3.64 -9.48
CA ALA A 67 -4.69 -4.03 -8.44
C ALA A 67 -5.91 -3.11 -8.40
N SER A 68 -7.07 -3.73 -8.32
CA SER A 68 -8.38 -3.14 -8.11
C SER A 68 -8.93 -3.69 -6.79
N GLY A 69 -8.85 -2.88 -5.72
CA GLY A 69 -9.22 -3.31 -4.38
C GLY A 69 -8.83 -2.30 -3.30
N GLY A 70 -8.95 -2.69 -2.03
CA GLY A 70 -8.50 -1.90 -0.89
C GLY A 70 -6.97 -1.87 -0.75
N ASP A 71 -6.47 -1.06 0.18
CA ASP A 71 -5.03 -0.83 0.38
C ASP A 71 -4.24 -2.14 0.62
N GLY A 72 -4.82 -3.13 1.33
CA GLY A 72 -4.18 -4.44 1.51
C GLY A 72 -4.01 -5.25 0.21
N THR A 73 -4.98 -5.17 -0.71
CA THR A 73 -4.87 -5.79 -2.04
C THR A 73 -3.82 -5.06 -2.89
N MET A 74 -3.82 -3.72 -2.82
CA MET A 74 -2.83 -2.90 -3.52
C MET A 74 -1.42 -3.20 -3.03
N ALA A 75 -1.19 -3.24 -1.71
CA ALA A 75 0.11 -3.56 -1.12
C ALA A 75 0.60 -4.97 -1.51
N ALA A 76 -0.30 -5.96 -1.53
CA ALA A 76 0.03 -7.33 -1.93
C ALA A 76 0.54 -7.41 -3.39
N VAL A 77 -0.18 -6.79 -4.33
CA VAL A 77 0.20 -6.79 -5.76
C VAL A 77 1.39 -5.87 -6.01
N ALA A 78 1.46 -4.70 -5.37
CA ALA A 78 2.62 -3.80 -5.45
C ALA A 78 3.90 -4.45 -4.93
N GLY A 79 3.81 -5.25 -3.86
CA GLY A 79 4.92 -6.05 -3.35
C GLY A 79 5.44 -7.04 -4.41
N ALA A 80 4.53 -7.77 -5.06
CA ALA A 80 4.90 -8.68 -6.15
C ALA A 80 5.50 -7.93 -7.36
N ALA A 81 4.97 -6.76 -7.71
CA ALA A 81 5.51 -5.92 -8.76
C ALA A 81 6.94 -5.47 -8.43
N LEU A 82 7.18 -5.02 -7.20
CA LEU A 82 8.49 -4.59 -6.72
C LEU A 82 9.50 -5.74 -6.73
N GLU A 83 9.13 -6.91 -6.20
CA GLU A 83 9.96 -8.13 -6.21
C GLU A 83 10.38 -8.53 -7.63
N ARG A 84 9.49 -8.33 -8.60
CA ARG A 84 9.70 -8.67 -10.01
C ARG A 84 10.30 -7.52 -10.84
N GLY A 85 10.48 -6.33 -10.26
CA GLY A 85 10.96 -5.13 -10.97
C GLY A 85 9.98 -4.58 -12.02
N LEU A 86 8.69 -4.88 -11.91
CA LEU A 86 7.65 -4.50 -12.85
C LEU A 86 6.93 -3.21 -12.47
N PRO A 87 6.38 -2.46 -13.44
CA PRO A 87 5.45 -1.38 -13.16
C PRO A 87 4.17 -1.88 -12.50
N PHE A 88 3.65 -1.06 -11.60
CA PHE A 88 2.41 -1.27 -10.87
C PHE A 88 1.34 -0.25 -11.30
N VAL A 89 0.08 -0.70 -11.39
CA VAL A 89 -1.10 0.14 -11.65
C VAL A 89 -2.08 0.05 -10.49
N CYS A 90 -2.56 1.20 -10.04
CA CYS A 90 -3.59 1.31 -9.01
C CYS A 90 -4.95 1.62 -9.67
N ILE A 91 -5.94 0.76 -9.47
CA ILE A 91 -7.32 0.99 -9.90
C ILE A 91 -8.17 1.31 -8.67
N PRO A 92 -8.86 2.47 -8.63
CA PRO A 92 -9.50 3.02 -7.43
C PRO A 92 -10.83 2.33 -7.05
N PHE A 93 -10.90 1.01 -7.12
CA PHE A 93 -12.11 0.22 -6.89
C PHE A 93 -12.17 -0.32 -5.46
N GLY A 94 -12.92 0.34 -4.57
CA GLY A 94 -13.04 -0.03 -3.15
C GLY A 94 -13.48 1.12 -2.27
N THR A 95 -13.75 0.90 -0.97
CA THR A 95 -14.42 1.89 -0.09
C THR A 95 -13.46 2.85 0.66
N ARG A 96 -12.19 2.50 0.89
CA ARG A 96 -11.26 3.35 1.67
C ARG A 96 -10.01 3.82 0.93
N ASN A 97 -9.53 3.07 -0.08
CA ASN A 97 -8.46 3.34 -1.05
C ASN A 97 -7.62 4.58 -0.79
N HIS A 98 -6.88 4.58 0.33
CA HIS A 98 -6.08 5.74 0.74
C HIS A 98 -4.97 6.01 -0.27
N PHE A 99 -4.34 4.94 -0.77
CA PHE A 99 -3.30 5.03 -1.78
C PHE A 99 -3.83 5.66 -3.08
N ALA A 100 -4.96 5.19 -3.62
CA ALA A 100 -5.54 5.76 -4.84
C ALA A 100 -5.93 7.24 -4.69
N ARG A 101 -6.43 7.63 -3.52
CA ARG A 101 -6.74 9.03 -3.21
C ARG A 101 -5.47 9.89 -3.16
N ASP A 102 -4.38 9.38 -2.59
CA ASP A 102 -3.10 10.09 -2.58
C ASP A 102 -2.54 10.27 -4.01
N LEU A 103 -2.93 9.40 -4.95
CA LEU A 103 -2.64 9.52 -6.38
C LEU A 103 -3.61 10.43 -7.15
N GLY A 104 -4.63 10.99 -6.49
CA GLY A 104 -5.63 11.82 -7.15
C GLY A 104 -6.57 11.07 -8.09
N LEU A 105 -6.65 9.73 -8.00
CA LEU A 105 -7.49 8.93 -8.87
C LEU A 105 -8.98 9.06 -8.49
N ASP A 106 -9.82 9.29 -9.50
CA ASP A 106 -11.27 9.37 -9.31
C ASP A 106 -11.86 7.99 -9.06
N ARG A 107 -12.59 7.85 -7.95
CA ARG A 107 -13.22 6.61 -7.53
C ARG A 107 -14.59 6.38 -8.18
N SER A 108 -15.17 7.42 -8.78
CA SER A 108 -16.43 7.35 -9.49
C SER A 108 -16.28 6.80 -10.92
N GLU A 109 -15.06 6.80 -11.47
CA GLU A 109 -14.75 6.32 -12.82
C GLU A 109 -13.53 5.36 -12.81
N PRO A 110 -13.63 4.19 -12.14
CA PRO A 110 -12.52 3.25 -12.04
C PRO A 110 -12.03 2.72 -13.41
N GLU A 111 -12.88 2.68 -14.42
CA GLU A 111 -12.52 2.27 -15.78
C GLU A 111 -11.58 3.28 -16.45
N ALA A 112 -11.68 4.57 -16.13
CA ALA A 112 -10.78 5.59 -16.65
C ALA A 112 -9.35 5.39 -16.12
N ALA A 113 -9.20 4.84 -14.90
CA ALA A 113 -7.89 4.52 -14.35
C ALA A 113 -7.18 3.36 -15.09
N LEU A 114 -7.89 2.57 -15.91
CA LEU A 114 -7.26 1.52 -16.74
C LEU A 114 -6.29 2.10 -17.77
N ASP A 115 -6.48 3.37 -18.17
CA ASP A 115 -5.57 4.04 -19.09
C ASP A 115 -4.16 4.24 -18.48
N ALA A 116 -4.01 4.07 -17.16
CA ALA A 116 -2.73 4.03 -16.48
C ALA A 116 -1.82 2.90 -16.98
N PHE A 117 -2.35 1.80 -17.53
CA PHE A 117 -1.52 0.71 -18.07
C PHE A 117 -0.65 1.13 -19.25
N ASP A 118 -1.01 2.21 -19.95
CA ASP A 118 -0.25 2.85 -21.02
C ASP A 118 0.23 4.26 -20.59
N GLY A 119 0.15 4.53 -19.30
CA GLY A 119 0.39 5.83 -18.70
C GLY A 119 1.86 6.16 -18.48
N ALA A 120 2.09 7.31 -17.87
CA ALA A 120 3.44 7.75 -17.52
C ALA A 120 3.95 7.01 -16.29
N GLU A 121 5.22 6.59 -16.32
CA GLU A 121 5.89 6.00 -15.16
C GLU A 121 6.36 7.10 -14.20
N ARG A 122 5.98 6.96 -12.93
CA ARG A 122 6.55 7.65 -11.79
C ARG A 122 7.20 6.64 -10.84
N ARG A 123 8.27 7.02 -10.18
CA ARG A 123 8.84 6.22 -9.09
C ARG A 123 8.43 6.78 -7.74
N ILE A 124 7.94 5.92 -6.87
CA ILE A 124 7.51 6.26 -5.52
C ILE A 124 8.25 5.44 -4.47
N ASP A 125 8.29 5.95 -3.25
CA ASP A 125 8.86 5.25 -2.11
C ASP A 125 7.90 4.17 -1.60
N VAL A 126 8.48 3.16 -0.98
CA VAL A 126 7.74 2.18 -0.18
C VAL A 126 8.37 2.09 1.20
N GLY A 127 7.57 1.74 2.21
CA GLY A 127 8.06 1.44 3.54
C GLY A 127 8.20 -0.07 3.75
N ARG A 128 9.11 -0.45 4.65
CA ARG A 128 9.25 -1.82 5.17
C ARG A 128 9.09 -1.80 6.67
N ALA A 129 8.32 -2.74 7.21
CA ALA A 129 8.20 -3.02 8.63
C ALA A 129 8.60 -4.48 8.88
N ASN A 130 9.77 -4.72 9.46
CA ASN A 130 10.42 -6.03 9.54
C ASN A 130 10.44 -6.75 8.17
N GLY A 131 10.81 -6.02 7.10
CA GLY A 131 10.82 -6.54 5.73
C GLY A 131 9.44 -6.65 5.04
N ARG A 132 8.34 -6.46 5.75
CA ARG A 132 6.99 -6.44 5.15
C ARG A 132 6.71 -5.08 4.52
N LEU A 133 6.33 -5.07 3.26
CA LEU A 133 6.01 -3.85 2.52
C LEU A 133 4.76 -3.16 3.09
N PHE A 134 4.80 -1.83 3.12
CA PHE A 134 3.63 -0.97 3.30
C PHE A 134 3.72 0.24 2.38
N LEU A 135 2.60 0.58 1.73
CA LEU A 135 2.50 1.69 0.80
C LEU A 135 2.17 3.00 1.51
N ASN A 136 1.40 2.95 2.59
CA ASN A 136 0.83 4.13 3.26
C ASN A 136 1.43 4.32 4.66
N ASN A 137 1.08 3.43 5.58
CA ASN A 137 1.48 3.55 6.97
C ASN A 137 1.31 2.25 7.75
N VAL A 138 1.97 2.21 8.91
CA VAL A 138 1.77 1.22 9.96
C VAL A 138 1.30 1.92 11.22
N SER A 139 0.18 1.47 11.76
CA SER A 139 -0.39 2.00 13.00
C SER A 139 -0.25 1.01 14.15
N ILE A 140 0.04 1.53 15.33
CA ILE A 140 0.27 0.77 16.56
C ILE A 140 -0.64 1.31 17.65
N GLY A 141 -1.23 0.42 18.43
CA GLY A 141 -2.10 0.79 19.55
C GLY A 141 -3.56 0.98 19.14
N ALA A 142 -4.25 1.97 19.72
CA ALA A 142 -5.70 2.09 19.65
C ALA A 142 -6.25 2.23 18.22
N TYR A 143 -5.46 2.73 17.26
CA TYR A 143 -5.87 2.81 15.85
C TYR A 143 -5.83 1.44 15.15
N ALA A 144 -4.83 0.61 15.46
CA ALA A 144 -4.89 -0.81 15.10
C ALA A 144 -6.21 -1.38 15.67
N VAL A 145 -6.55 -1.07 16.93
CA VAL A 145 -7.83 -1.49 17.55
C VAL A 145 -9.10 -0.80 16.98
N LEU A 146 -8.99 0.31 16.26
CA LEU A 146 -10.11 0.96 15.55
C LEU A 146 -10.47 0.20 14.27
N VAL A 147 -9.46 -0.29 13.56
CA VAL A 147 -9.63 -1.27 12.46
C VAL A 147 -9.92 -2.68 13.01
N HIS A 148 -9.56 -2.86 14.28
CA HIS A 148 -9.85 -3.88 15.30
C HIS A 148 -11.27 -4.45 15.46
N HIS A 149 -12.23 -3.62 15.88
CA HIS A 149 -13.44 -4.13 16.54
C HIS A 149 -14.58 -3.09 16.49
N GLY A 150 -15.80 -3.53 16.80
CA GLY A 150 -16.93 -2.61 17.03
C GLY A 150 -16.63 -1.59 18.14
N TRP A 151 -17.27 -0.41 18.04
CA TRP A 151 -17.01 0.83 18.81
C TRP A 151 -16.80 0.66 20.33
N ARG A 152 -17.34 -0.39 20.95
CA ARG A 152 -17.18 -0.66 22.40
C ARG A 152 -15.75 -1.05 22.81
N ARG A 153 -15.02 -1.85 22.02
CA ARG A 153 -13.61 -2.22 22.33
C ARG A 153 -12.61 -1.12 22.00
N VAL A 154 -13.00 -0.22 21.09
CA VAL A 154 -12.24 1.00 20.76
C VAL A 154 -12.12 1.90 21.98
N LEU A 155 -13.21 2.09 22.74
CA LEU A 155 -13.19 2.92 23.94
C LEU A 155 -12.21 2.43 25.01
N ASP A 156 -12.09 1.11 25.19
CA ASP A 156 -11.14 0.52 26.15
C ASP A 156 -9.69 0.61 25.66
N ALA A 157 -9.44 0.33 24.38
CA ALA A 157 -8.11 0.44 23.79
C ALA A 157 -7.60 1.89 23.70
N VAL A 158 -8.50 2.85 23.43
CA VAL A 158 -8.17 4.29 23.45
C VAL A 158 -7.86 4.77 24.87
N ARG A 159 -8.32 4.09 25.92
CA ARG A 159 -8.00 4.44 27.32
C ARG A 159 -6.60 4.01 27.74
N LEU A 160 -6.08 2.91 27.20
CA LEU A 160 -4.80 2.34 27.59
C LEU A 160 -3.63 3.02 26.86
N ARG A 161 -2.85 3.80 27.59
CA ARG A 161 -1.55 4.30 27.12
C ARG A 161 -0.56 3.14 27.07
N GLN A 162 0.08 2.94 25.93
CA GLN A 162 1.18 2.01 25.76
C GLN A 162 2.50 2.74 26.01
N ARG A 163 3.43 2.04 26.67
CA ARG A 163 4.82 2.47 26.77
C ARG A 163 5.57 1.84 25.60
N LEU A 164 5.96 2.67 24.65
CA LEU A 164 6.74 2.30 23.47
C LEU A 164 8.10 2.98 23.54
N THR A 165 9.08 2.46 22.81
CA THR A 165 10.34 3.15 22.55
C THR A 165 10.37 3.46 21.06
N VAL A 166 10.71 4.69 20.68
CA VAL A 166 11.00 5.06 19.29
C VAL A 166 12.48 5.41 19.22
N ASP A 167 13.23 4.61 18.47
CA ASP A 167 14.68 4.47 18.54
C ASP A 167 15.12 4.20 20.00
N ASP A 168 15.53 5.24 20.73
CA ASP A 168 15.95 5.16 22.14
C ASP A 168 15.04 5.95 23.09
N GLU A 169 14.02 6.64 22.56
CA GLU A 169 13.15 7.52 23.33
C GLU A 169 11.89 6.79 23.79
N THR A 170 11.73 6.65 25.11
CA THR A 170 10.50 6.10 25.67
C THR A 170 9.38 7.12 25.58
N ILE A 171 8.30 6.74 24.90
CA ILE A 171 7.07 7.52 24.81
C ILE A 171 5.89 6.79 25.47
N HIS A 172 4.88 7.56 25.89
CA HIS A 172 3.62 7.03 26.39
C HIS A 172 2.48 7.53 25.52
N THR A 173 2.04 6.71 24.57
CA THR A 173 1.02 7.08 23.59
C THR A 173 -0.08 6.03 23.50
N ARG A 174 -1.24 6.46 23.01
CA ARG A 174 -2.37 5.57 22.68
C ARG A 174 -2.26 5.05 21.26
N VAL A 175 -1.68 5.86 20.38
CA VAL A 175 -1.54 5.58 18.95
C VAL A 175 -0.15 6.04 18.54
N LEU A 176 0.55 5.18 17.79
CA LEU A 176 1.70 5.57 16.99
C LEU A 176 1.37 5.29 15.54
N LEU A 177 1.74 6.18 14.64
CA LEU A 177 1.67 5.98 13.20
C LEU A 177 3.07 6.13 12.64
N VAL A 178 3.56 5.14 11.89
CA VAL A 178 4.75 5.24 11.06
C VAL A 178 4.29 5.31 9.62
N ALA A 179 4.46 6.46 8.98
CA ALA A 179 3.99 6.74 7.63
C ALA A 179 5.15 6.73 6.63
N ASN A 180 4.85 6.27 5.42
CA ASN A 180 5.70 6.43 4.25
C ASN A 180 5.37 7.79 3.60
N ASN A 181 6.26 8.78 3.71
CA ASN A 181 6.06 10.20 3.37
C ASN A 181 5.11 10.98 4.32
N ALA A 182 5.23 12.31 4.31
CA ALA A 182 4.46 13.21 5.18
C ALA A 182 2.95 13.22 4.86
N TYR A 183 2.12 13.07 5.90
CA TYR A 183 0.68 13.32 5.81
C TYR A 183 0.37 14.81 6.01
N SER A 184 -0.49 15.34 5.15
CA SER A 184 -1.07 16.68 5.36
C SER A 184 -2.25 16.64 6.34
N PHE A 185 -2.70 17.81 6.79
CA PHE A 185 -3.86 17.93 7.70
C PHE A 185 -5.16 17.32 7.15
N SER A 186 -5.29 17.16 5.83
CA SER A 186 -6.43 16.47 5.21
C SER A 186 -6.36 14.95 5.35
N GLY A 187 -5.27 14.42 5.91
CA GLY A 187 -5.03 12.99 6.02
C GLY A 187 -4.64 12.33 4.71
N ALA A 188 -4.18 13.11 3.72
CA ALA A 188 -3.60 12.64 2.45
C ALA A 188 -2.12 13.03 2.33
N ARG A 189 -1.36 12.25 1.60
CA ARG A 189 0.04 12.55 1.28
C ARG A 189 0.10 13.35 -0.02
N LYS A 190 0.84 14.46 -0.02
CA LYS A 190 1.03 15.31 -1.21
C LYS A 190 2.22 14.89 -2.05
N GLN A 191 3.18 14.20 -1.42
CA GLN A 191 4.38 13.69 -2.04
C GLN A 191 4.54 12.22 -1.64
N LEU A 192 5.05 11.40 -2.57
CA LEU A 192 5.22 9.95 -2.42
C LEU A 192 6.66 9.52 -2.70
N ASP A 193 7.59 10.47 -2.87
CA ASP A 193 8.99 10.25 -3.25
C ASP A 193 9.97 11.10 -2.42
N GLU A 194 9.59 11.46 -1.19
CA GLU A 194 10.37 12.23 -0.22
C GLU A 194 11.59 11.44 0.31
N GLY A 195 11.49 10.11 0.33
CA GLY A 195 12.50 9.21 0.88
C GLY A 195 12.57 9.23 2.40
N ARG A 196 11.46 9.55 3.09
CA ARG A 196 11.40 9.66 4.56
C ARG A 196 10.20 8.95 5.16
N LEU A 197 10.44 8.34 6.32
CA LEU A 197 9.40 7.91 7.25
C LEU A 197 9.05 9.06 8.20
N HIS A 198 7.75 9.20 8.47
CA HIS A 198 7.23 10.16 9.45
C HIS A 198 6.53 9.43 10.58
N VAL A 199 6.88 9.76 11.82
CA VAL A 199 6.29 9.13 13.01
C VAL A 199 5.39 10.12 13.71
N TYR A 200 4.13 9.75 13.87
CA TYR A 200 3.10 10.59 14.51
C TYR A 200 2.58 9.96 15.79
N THR A 201 2.21 10.84 16.71
CA THR A 201 1.33 10.56 17.84
C THR A 201 0.11 11.49 17.75
N PRO A 202 -0.92 11.33 18.60
CA PRO A 202 -2.00 12.31 18.70
C PRO A 202 -1.52 13.74 19.04
N GLY A 203 -0.30 13.90 19.56
CA GLY A 203 0.32 15.20 19.83
C GLY A 203 1.01 15.85 18.61
N GLY A 204 1.06 15.16 17.47
CA GLY A 204 1.74 15.61 16.25
C GLY A 204 2.89 14.69 15.83
N GLU A 205 3.67 15.17 14.86
CA GLU A 205 4.89 14.52 14.38
C GLU A 205 5.98 14.58 15.44
N ILE A 206 6.65 13.45 15.68
CA ILE A 206 7.69 13.32 16.70
C ILE A 206 9.04 12.88 16.13
N ARG A 207 9.07 12.35 14.91
CA ARG A 207 10.29 11.88 14.24
C ARG A 207 10.12 11.89 12.72
N VAL A 208 11.20 12.24 12.02
CA VAL A 208 11.33 12.08 10.57
C VAL A 208 12.68 11.45 10.29
N ALA A 209 12.73 10.29 9.65
CA ALA A 209 13.99 9.54 9.44
C ALA A 209 13.86 8.57 8.26
N GLU A 210 14.99 8.06 7.77
CA GLU A 210 14.98 6.98 6.77
C GLU A 210 14.75 5.61 7.42
N ARG A 211 15.13 5.46 8.70
CA ARG A 211 14.92 4.28 9.51
C ARG A 211 14.42 4.68 10.89
N VAL A 212 13.55 3.87 11.47
CA VAL A 212 13.02 4.03 12.82
C VAL A 212 12.83 2.67 13.45
N ASP A 213 13.28 2.51 14.68
CA ASP A 213 13.00 1.31 15.47
C ASP A 213 11.88 1.59 16.46
N VAL A 214 10.89 0.69 16.55
CA VAL A 214 9.81 0.79 17.54
C VAL A 214 9.84 -0.39 18.49
N GLY A 215 10.29 -0.14 19.70
CA GLY A 215 10.29 -1.10 20.81
C GLY A 215 8.96 -1.14 21.56
N ALA A 216 8.63 -2.30 22.11
CA ALA A 216 7.55 -2.47 23.08
C ALA A 216 7.99 -3.43 24.19
N ARG A 217 7.21 -3.52 25.26
CA ARG A 217 7.51 -4.41 26.40
C ARG A 217 7.34 -5.90 26.10
N THR A 218 6.56 -6.23 25.09
CA THR A 218 6.27 -7.60 24.64
C THR A 218 7.10 -7.93 23.42
N GLU A 219 7.46 -9.20 23.23
CA GLU A 219 8.25 -9.69 22.07
C GLU A 219 7.57 -9.47 20.72
N ARG A 220 6.24 -9.29 20.73
CA ARG A 220 5.44 -8.97 19.56
C ARG A 220 4.48 -7.84 19.86
N ILE A 221 4.16 -7.05 18.85
CA ILE A 221 3.17 -5.98 18.94
C ILE A 221 2.15 -6.09 17.81
N GLY A 222 0.88 -5.94 18.16
CA GLY A 222 -0.21 -5.86 17.19
C GLY A 222 -0.19 -4.52 16.48
N VAL A 223 -0.30 -4.57 15.15
CA VAL A 223 -0.26 -3.41 14.27
C VAL A 223 -1.32 -3.51 13.18
N ALA A 224 -1.65 -2.40 12.54
CA ALA A 224 -2.32 -2.43 11.24
C ALA A 224 -1.40 -1.82 10.17
N ILE A 225 -1.01 -2.63 9.20
CA ILE A 225 -0.17 -2.28 8.05
C ILE A 225 -1.10 -1.99 6.88
N ASP A 226 -1.12 -0.75 6.38
CA ASP A 226 -2.05 -0.30 5.34
C ASP A 226 -3.52 -0.65 5.65
N GLY A 227 -3.88 -0.62 6.94
CA GLY A 227 -5.20 -1.00 7.43
C GLY A 227 -5.42 -2.50 7.60
N GLU A 228 -4.52 -3.36 7.14
CA GLU A 228 -4.59 -4.81 7.34
C GLU A 228 -3.92 -5.25 8.64
N ARG A 229 -4.48 -6.28 9.26
CA ARG A 229 -4.00 -6.74 10.57
C ARG A 229 -2.68 -7.47 10.47
N ALA A 230 -1.81 -7.19 11.43
CA ALA A 230 -0.53 -7.86 11.52
C ALA A 230 -0.01 -7.86 12.95
N GLU A 231 1.01 -8.69 13.17
CA GLU A 231 1.90 -8.57 14.30
C GLU A 231 3.33 -8.44 13.79
N LEU A 232 4.12 -7.64 14.50
CA LEU A 232 5.55 -7.48 14.27
C LEU A 232 6.31 -7.94 15.50
N ALA A 233 7.44 -8.61 15.29
CA ALA A 233 8.43 -8.83 16.35
C ALA A 233 8.98 -7.47 16.83
N THR A 234 9.35 -7.39 18.10
CA THR A 234 9.89 -6.18 18.71
C THR A 234 11.40 -6.35 19.04
N PRO A 235 12.23 -5.31 18.84
CA PRO A 235 11.88 -4.03 18.21
C PRO A 235 11.43 -4.22 16.75
N ALA A 236 10.40 -3.46 16.36
CA ALA A 236 9.91 -3.44 14.99
C ALA A 236 10.76 -2.44 14.21
N HIS A 237 11.49 -2.93 13.23
CA HIS A 237 12.40 -2.17 12.39
C HIS A 237 11.64 -1.61 11.19
N PHE A 238 11.63 -0.29 11.06
CA PHE A 238 11.04 0.40 9.94
C PHE A 238 12.13 1.03 9.08
N GLU A 239 12.02 0.88 7.76
CA GLU A 239 12.88 1.57 6.82
C GLU A 239 12.11 2.02 5.57
N ILE A 240 12.60 3.08 4.94
CA ILE A 240 12.12 3.55 3.65
C ILE A 240 13.01 3.02 2.53
N GLU A 241 12.39 2.62 1.43
CA GLU A 241 13.06 2.33 0.16
C GLU A 241 12.69 3.43 -0.85
N PRO A 242 13.55 4.46 -1.04
CA PRO A 242 13.22 5.60 -1.87
C PRO A 242 13.06 5.20 -3.34
N ARG A 243 11.99 5.70 -3.99
CA ARG A 243 11.74 5.55 -5.45
C ARG A 243 11.84 4.10 -5.96
N ALA A 244 11.50 3.15 -5.11
CA ALA A 244 11.65 1.72 -5.36
C ALA A 244 10.53 1.18 -6.28
N LEU A 245 9.28 1.59 -6.06
CA LEU A 245 8.15 1.11 -6.84
C LEU A 245 7.96 1.97 -8.08
N ARG A 246 7.93 1.30 -9.25
CA ARG A 246 7.54 1.89 -10.53
C ARG A 246 6.01 1.89 -10.59
N LEU A 247 5.41 3.07 -10.63
CA LEU A 247 3.97 3.27 -10.66
C LEU A 247 3.59 3.88 -12.02
N LEU A 248 2.62 3.32 -12.72
CA LEU A 248 2.04 3.95 -13.91
C LEU A 248 0.77 4.72 -13.51
N LEU A 249 0.61 5.92 -14.07
CA LEU A 249 -0.52 6.81 -13.83
C LEU A 249 -1.14 7.25 -15.16
N PRO A 250 -2.46 7.46 -15.24
CA PRO A 250 -3.10 7.95 -16.46
C PRO A 250 -2.47 9.27 -16.91
N SER A 251 -2.34 9.46 -18.22
CA SER A 251 -1.84 10.71 -18.80
C SER A 251 -2.91 11.80 -18.66
N GLY A 252 -2.81 12.65 -17.63
CA GLY A 252 -3.77 13.72 -17.33
C GLY A 252 -3.26 14.70 -16.26
N PRO A 253 -3.97 15.81 -15.98
CA PRO A 253 -3.53 16.80 -15.01
C PRO A 253 -3.52 16.19 -13.59
N GLY A 254 -2.33 15.82 -13.11
CA GLY A 254 -2.11 15.03 -11.90
C GLY A 254 -0.86 14.12 -11.97
N ALA A 255 -0.30 13.93 -13.17
CA ALA A 255 1.04 13.36 -13.39
C ALA A 255 2.17 14.30 -12.92
#